data_AF-G2J4E0-F1
#
_entry.id   AF-G2J4E0-F1
#
_cell.length_a   1.000
_cell.length_b   1.000
_cell.length_c   1.000
_cell.angle_alpha   90.00
_cell.angle_beta   90.00
_cell.angle_gamma   90.00
#
_symmetry.space_group_name_H-M   'P 1'
#
loop_
_entity.id
_entity.type
_entity.pdbx_description
1 polymer ?
#
loop_
_entity_poly.entity_id
_entity_poly.type
_entity_poly.pdbx_seq_one_letter_code
_entity_poly.pdbx_strand_id
1 'polypeptide(L)'
;MSLSKDDAKAVAKALGVPDRQSSGGLPPAPSRGGIPSRTGTGTSIPSGGGGMSFSKLTEQSREYYPAAATPAYTADGLFAITAKPIKSVKCLTDGNDVVTLEFKQP
;
A
#
# COMPACT_ATOMS: atom_id res chain seq x y z
N MET A 1 19.72 -30.36 17.76
CA MET A 1 20.33 -30.91 16.53
C MET A 1 20.58 -29.74 15.59
N SER A 2 21.84 -29.37 15.36
CA SER A 2 22.18 -28.28 14.42
C SER A 2 22.19 -28.82 13.00
N LEU A 3 21.49 -28.17 12.08
CA LEU A 3 21.59 -28.46 10.64
C LEU A 3 23.05 -28.39 10.21
N SER A 4 23.50 -29.42 9.50
CA SER A 4 24.86 -29.45 8.98
C SER A 4 25.00 -28.41 7.85
N LYS A 5 26.22 -27.92 7.64
CA LYS A 5 26.48 -26.96 6.54
C LYS A 5 26.12 -27.54 5.17
N ASP A 6 26.12 -28.87 5.05
CA ASP A 6 25.76 -29.59 3.83
C ASP A 6 24.24 -29.55 3.59
N ASP A 7 23.43 -29.63 4.65
CA ASP A 7 21.96 -29.49 4.56
C ASP A 7 21.56 -28.08 4.12
N ALA A 8 22.23 -27.05 4.64
CA ALA A 8 21.98 -25.66 4.26
C ALA A 8 22.28 -25.42 2.76
N LYS A 9 23.31 -26.09 2.22
CA LYS A 9 23.70 -25.97 0.81
C LYS A 9 22.73 -26.70 -0.11
N ALA A 10 22.18 -27.84 0.32
CA ALA A 10 21.14 -28.56 -0.41
C ALA A 10 19.83 -27.75 -0.49
N VAL A 11 19.45 -27.09 0.61
CA VAL A 11 18.27 -26.20 0.66
C VAL A 11 18.45 -24.99 -0.26
N ALA A 12 19.61 -24.34 -0.25
CA ALA A 12 19.88 -23.19 -1.12
C ALA A 12 19.82 -23.56 -2.62
N LYS A 13 20.31 -24.75 -2.98
CA LYS A 13 20.24 -25.27 -4.36
C LYS A 13 18.82 -25.61 -4.80
N ALA A 14 18.00 -26.16 -3.89
CA ALA A 14 16.59 -26.47 -4.16
C ALA A 14 15.71 -25.22 -4.29
N LEU A 15 16.03 -24.16 -3.54
CA LEU A 15 15.31 -22.88 -3.60
C LEU A 15 15.72 -22.00 -4.78
N GLY A 16 16.64 -22.47 -5.63
CA GLY A 16 17.07 -21.73 -6.83
C GLY A 16 17.64 -20.35 -6.51
N VAL A 17 18.16 -20.14 -5.29
CA VAL A 17 18.73 -18.85 -4.88
C VAL A 17 20.03 -18.70 -5.68
N PRO A 18 20.12 -17.75 -6.63
CA PRO A 18 21.37 -17.49 -7.30
C PRO A 18 22.36 -17.00 -6.24
N ASP A 19 23.51 -17.67 -6.14
CA ASP A 19 24.64 -17.22 -5.34
C ASP A 19 24.92 -15.76 -5.72
N ARG A 20 24.67 -14.83 -4.79
CA ARG A 20 25.00 -13.42 -5.00
C ARG A 20 26.52 -13.34 -5.11
N GLN A 21 27.05 -13.33 -6.34
CA GLN A 21 28.39 -12.85 -6.64
C GLN A 21 28.44 -11.35 -6.29
N SER A 22 28.72 -11.03 -5.04
CA SER A 22 29.02 -9.67 -4.61
C SER A 22 30.43 -9.30 -5.05
N SER A 23 30.59 -8.69 -6.22
CA SER A 23 31.81 -7.93 -6.55
C SER A 23 31.64 -6.84 -7.62
N GLY A 24 30.41 -6.42 -7.92
CA GLY A 24 30.15 -5.24 -8.72
C GLY A 24 29.48 -4.16 -7.87
N GLY A 25 30.23 -3.15 -7.45
CA GLY A 25 29.69 -1.98 -6.76
C GLY A 25 28.57 -1.33 -7.57
N LEU A 26 27.52 -0.87 -6.89
CA LEU A 26 26.41 -0.16 -7.52
C LEU A 26 26.95 1.07 -8.28
N PRO A 27 26.54 1.30 -9.53
CA PRO A 27 26.94 2.50 -10.25
C PRO A 27 26.46 3.76 -9.51
N PRO A 28 27.24 4.85 -9.51
CA PRO A 28 26.85 6.08 -8.84
C PRO A 28 25.54 6.61 -9.44
N ALA A 29 24.61 7.00 -8.56
CA ALA A 29 23.34 7.57 -8.98
C ALA A 29 23.60 8.82 -9.84
N PRO A 30 22.91 8.99 -10.99
CA PRO A 30 23.04 10.20 -11.78
C PRO A 30 22.62 11.41 -10.94
N SER A 31 23.37 12.51 -11.07
CA SER A 31 23.13 13.77 -10.38
C SER A 31 21.65 14.18 -10.51
N ARG A 32 21.03 14.59 -9.39
CA ARG A 32 19.68 15.19 -9.33
C ARG A 32 19.60 16.40 -10.28
N GLY A 33 19.28 16.16 -11.55
CA GLY A 33 18.72 17.17 -12.43
C GLY A 33 17.31 17.48 -11.93
N GLY A 34 17.07 18.73 -11.59
CA GLY A 34 15.80 19.19 -11.02
C GLY A 34 14.60 18.71 -11.84
N ILE A 35 13.58 18.22 -11.14
CA ILE A 35 12.28 17.90 -11.72
C ILE A 35 11.82 19.15 -12.49
N PRO A 36 11.58 19.07 -13.82
CA PRO A 36 11.15 20.21 -14.59
C PRO A 36 9.87 20.77 -13.99
N SER A 37 9.93 22.00 -13.49
CA SER A 37 8.73 22.72 -13.10
C SER A 37 7.95 23.00 -14.38
N ARG A 38 6.75 22.41 -14.46
CA ARG A 38 5.63 22.97 -15.23
C ARG A 38 5.66 22.75 -16.75
N THR A 39 5.16 21.59 -17.18
CA THR A 39 4.47 21.45 -18.47
C THR A 39 3.14 20.72 -18.28
N GLY A 40 2.14 21.50 -17.87
CA GLY A 40 0.74 21.08 -17.85
C GLY A 40 -0.12 22.33 -17.82
N THR A 41 -0.78 22.63 -18.94
CA THR A 41 -1.76 23.73 -19.08
C THR A 41 -3.09 23.37 -18.42
N GLY A 42 -3.03 22.84 -17.19
CA GLY A 42 -4.20 22.63 -16.36
C GLY A 42 -4.46 23.89 -15.55
N THR A 43 -5.69 24.39 -15.58
CA THR A 43 -6.14 25.45 -14.69
C THR A 43 -5.91 25.00 -13.25
N SER A 44 -4.94 25.61 -12.56
CA SER A 44 -4.65 25.31 -11.17
C SER A 44 -5.82 25.81 -10.32
N ILE A 45 -6.64 24.89 -9.82
CA ILE A 45 -7.52 25.19 -8.70
C ILE A 45 -6.59 25.41 -7.50
N PRO A 46 -6.58 26.59 -6.86
CA PRO A 46 -5.76 26.79 -5.68
C PRO A 46 -6.26 25.85 -4.59
N SER A 47 -5.52 24.76 -4.36
CA SER A 47 -5.69 23.91 -3.18
C SER A 47 -5.12 24.65 -1.97
N GLY A 48 -5.87 25.64 -1.49
CA GLY A 48 -5.72 26.20 -0.16
C GLY A 48 -6.24 25.19 0.87
N GLY A 49 -5.62 24.02 0.95
CA GLY A 49 -5.85 23.04 1.99
C GLY A 49 -4.54 22.83 2.69
N GLY A 50 -4.36 23.44 3.86
CA GLY A 50 -3.27 23.07 4.77
C GLY A 50 -3.40 21.60 5.08
N GLY A 51 -2.61 20.76 4.39
CA GLY A 51 -2.62 19.32 4.61
C GLY A 51 -2.14 19.06 6.03
N MET A 52 -3.04 18.64 6.91
CA MET A 52 -2.64 18.09 8.20
C MET A 52 -1.85 16.80 7.92
N SER A 53 -0.54 16.87 8.09
CA SER A 53 0.35 15.70 7.95
C SER A 53 0.37 14.95 9.28
N PHE A 54 -0.49 13.95 9.42
CA PHE A 54 -0.45 13.03 10.55
C PHE A 54 0.53 11.89 10.24
N SER A 55 1.49 11.63 11.13
CA SER A 55 2.47 10.55 10.99
C SER A 55 1.85 9.16 11.07
N LYS A 56 0.71 9.03 11.76
CA LYS A 56 -0.05 7.79 11.88
C LYS A 56 -1.53 8.10 12.08
N LEU A 57 -2.35 7.24 11.48
CA LEU A 57 -3.79 7.17 11.70
C LEU A 57 -4.12 5.76 12.20
N THR A 58 -4.84 5.66 13.32
CA THR A 58 -5.31 4.38 13.86
C THR A 58 -6.82 4.31 13.71
N GLU A 59 -7.32 3.35 12.92
CA GLU A 59 -8.76 3.14 12.73
C GLU A 59 -9.45 2.81 14.06
N GLN A 60 -10.54 3.52 14.35
CA GLN A 60 -11.38 3.32 15.55
C GLN A 60 -12.68 2.62 15.19
N SER A 61 -13.33 3.07 14.11
CA SER A 61 -14.61 2.51 13.66
C SER A 61 -14.84 2.80 12.19
N ARG A 62 -15.78 2.05 11.61
CA ARG A 62 -16.12 2.10 10.19
C ARG A 62 -17.63 1.97 10.00
N GLU A 63 -18.18 2.77 9.11
CA GLU A 63 -19.57 2.69 8.67
C GLU A 63 -19.61 2.24 7.20
N TYR A 64 -20.63 1.47 6.84
CA TYR A 64 -20.83 0.96 5.48
C TYR A 64 -22.09 1.58 4.87
N TYR A 65 -22.13 1.71 3.55
CA TYR A 65 -23.38 2.05 2.88
C TYR A 65 -24.40 0.91 3.05
N PRO A 66 -25.70 1.22 3.12
CA PRO A 66 -26.77 0.21 3.21
C PRO A 66 -26.99 -0.59 1.92
N ALA A 67 -26.20 -0.32 0.86
CA ALA A 67 -26.29 -1.04 -0.40
C ALA A 67 -26.06 -2.55 -0.21
N ALA A 68 -26.83 -3.36 -0.93
CA ALA A 68 -26.67 -4.81 -0.95
C ALA A 68 -25.24 -5.16 -1.38
N ALA A 69 -24.53 -5.87 -0.51
CA ALA A 69 -23.17 -6.26 -0.78
C ALA A 69 -23.10 -7.04 -2.10
N THR A 70 -22.27 -6.60 -3.04
CA THR A 70 -22.22 -7.20 -4.38
C THR A 70 -21.38 -8.48 -4.29
N PRO A 71 -21.97 -9.66 -4.55
CA PRO A 71 -21.20 -10.90 -4.59
C PRO A 71 -20.43 -10.98 -5.91
N ALA A 72 -19.12 -11.22 -5.81
CA ALA A 72 -18.28 -11.61 -6.93
C ALA A 72 -18.03 -13.11 -6.84
N TYR A 73 -18.33 -13.84 -7.91
CA TYR A 73 -18.12 -15.28 -7.98
C TYR A 73 -16.84 -15.59 -8.73
N THR A 74 -16.15 -16.62 -8.27
CA THR A 74 -15.07 -17.27 -9.03
C THR A 74 -15.63 -17.87 -10.32
N ALA A 75 -14.80 -17.99 -11.35
CA ALA A 75 -15.25 -18.47 -12.67
C ALA A 75 -15.79 -19.91 -12.65
N ASP A 76 -15.32 -20.72 -11.68
CA ASP A 76 -15.80 -22.08 -11.41
C ASP A 76 -17.01 -22.12 -10.45
N GLY A 77 -17.43 -20.97 -9.90
CA GLY A 77 -18.60 -20.84 -9.03
C GLY A 77 -18.44 -21.41 -7.62
N LEU A 78 -17.25 -21.88 -7.25
CA LEU A 78 -17.03 -22.56 -5.96
C LEU A 78 -16.92 -21.58 -4.78
N PHE A 79 -16.46 -20.37 -5.06
CA PHE A 79 -16.26 -19.33 -4.06
C PHE A 79 -16.96 -18.03 -4.47
N ALA A 80 -17.55 -17.37 -3.48
CA ALA A 80 -18.09 -16.02 -3.60
C ALA A 80 -17.39 -15.10 -2.60
N ILE A 81 -17.01 -13.91 -3.05
CA ILE A 81 -16.51 -12.83 -2.21
C ILE A 81 -17.57 -11.74 -2.19
N THR A 82 -17.98 -11.35 -1.00
CA THR A 82 -18.99 -10.32 -0.79
C THR A 82 -18.34 -9.08 -0.22
N ALA A 83 -18.36 -7.97 -0.96
CA ALA A 83 -17.79 -6.70 -0.52
C ALA A 83 -18.89 -5.72 -0.09
N LYS A 84 -18.74 -5.12 1.11
CA LYS A 84 -19.58 -4.01 1.58
C LYS A 84 -18.84 -2.70 1.38
N PRO A 85 -19.39 -1.75 0.59
CA PRO A 85 -18.75 -0.47 0.36
C PRO A 85 -18.72 0.37 1.64
N ILE A 86 -17.54 0.90 1.94
CA ILE A 86 -17.30 1.71 3.13
C ILE A 86 -17.84 3.12 2.87
N LYS A 87 -18.61 3.64 3.84
CA LYS A 87 -19.13 5.01 3.83
C LYS A 87 -18.19 5.96 4.56
N SER A 88 -17.71 5.58 5.74
CA SER A 88 -16.79 6.40 6.51
C SER A 88 -15.87 5.55 7.39
N VAL A 89 -14.69 6.09 7.69
CA VAL A 89 -13.74 5.53 8.67
C VAL A 89 -13.38 6.64 9.65
N LYS A 90 -13.57 6.39 10.94
CA LYS A 90 -13.09 7.27 12.01
C LYS A 90 -11.71 6.80 12.45
N CYS A 91 -10.76 7.71 12.46
CA CYS A 91 -9.38 7.48 12.83
C CYS A 91 -8.99 8.37 14.00
N LEU A 92 -8.10 7.86 14.85
CA LEU A 92 -7.39 8.63 15.85
C LEU A 92 -5.98 8.96 15.32
N THR A 93 -5.57 10.21 15.44
CA THR A 93 -4.22 10.67 15.12
C THR A 93 -3.26 10.38 16.28
N ASP A 94 -1.95 10.47 16.05
CA ASP A 94 -0.97 10.42 17.15
C ASP A 94 -1.17 11.52 18.20
N GLY A 95 -1.83 12.63 17.82
CA GLY A 95 -2.21 13.73 18.71
C GLY A 95 -3.50 13.51 19.50
N ASN A 96 -4.15 12.34 19.35
CA ASN A 96 -5.48 12.03 19.88
C ASN A 96 -6.64 12.83 19.25
N ASP A 97 -6.41 13.46 18.09
CA ASP A 97 -7.49 14.09 17.33
C ASP A 97 -8.30 13.02 16.59
N VAL A 98 -9.61 13.25 16.49
CA VAL A 98 -10.51 12.38 15.73
C VAL A 98 -10.68 12.93 14.33
N VAL A 99 -10.29 12.14 13.33
CA VAL A 99 -10.43 12.45 11.91
C VAL A 99 -11.44 11.47 11.30
N THR A 100 -12.41 12.00 10.54
CA THR A 100 -13.35 11.15 9.79
C THR A 100 -13.00 11.22 8.31
N LEU A 101 -12.71 10.06 7.72
CA LEU A 101 -12.52 9.88 6.28
C LEU A 101 -13.87 9.48 5.69
N GLU A 102 -14.46 10.36 4.89
CA GLU A 102 -15.72 10.09 4.19
C GLU A 102 -15.44 9.64 2.75
N PHE A 103 -16.11 8.57 2.33
CA PHE A 103 -16.00 8.03 0.98
C PHE A 103 -17.24 8.41 0.17
N LYS A 104 -17.09 8.47 -1.15
CA LYS A 104 -18.25 8.67 -2.03
C LYS A 104 -19.05 7.38 -2.16
N GLN A 105 -20.34 7.53 -2.41
CA GLN A 105 -21.22 6.40 -2.70
C GLN A 105 -20.72 5.68 -3.95
N PRO A 106 -20.65 4.32 -3.93
CA PRO A 106 -20.24 3.52 -5.09
C PRO A 106 -21.25 3.58 -6.24
#